data_AF-A0A8K1FR06-F1
#
_entry.id   AF-A0A8K1FR06-F1
#
_cell.length_a   1.000
_cell.length_b   1.000
_cell.length_c   1.000
_cell.angle_alpha   90.00
_cell.angle_beta   90.00
_cell.angle_gamma   90.00
#
_symmetry.space_group_name_H-M   'P 1'
#
loop_
_entity.id
_entity.type
_entity.pdbx_description
1 polymer ?
#
loop_
_entity_poly.entity_id
_entity_poly.type
_entity_poly.pdbx_seq_one_letter_code
_entity_poly.pdbx_strand_id
1 'polypeptide(L)' 'MSAKSGAIKDKWKMKKWYTIIAPKIFGEVPLGSTPAYDANYTIGRKVETTLYDLTGDFSQVYVHLYFKITSYSGDR' A
#
# COMPACT_ATOMS: atom_id res chain seq x y z
N MET A 1 -37.89 13.73 -23.27
CA MET A 1 -36.54 13.32 -23.71
C MET A 1 -35.75 12.90 -22.48
N SER A 2 -35.68 11.60 -22.22
CA SER A 2 -35.06 11.03 -21.01
C SER A 2 -33.54 11.22 -21.09
N ALA A 3 -32.98 12.01 -20.16
CA ALA A 3 -31.54 12.11 -20.00
C ALA A 3 -31.03 10.73 -19.56
N LYS A 4 -30.36 10.01 -20.46
CA LYS A 4 -29.54 8.85 -20.10
C LYS A 4 -28.49 9.34 -19.11
N SER A 5 -28.73 9.14 -17.82
CA SER A 5 -27.68 9.16 -16.80
C SER A 5 -26.68 8.08 -17.19
N GLY A 6 -25.61 8.48 -17.88
CA GLY A 6 -24.51 7.58 -18.21
C GLY A 6 -24.11 6.86 -16.92
N ALA A 7 -24.06 5.53 -16.95
CA ALA A 7 -23.75 4.73 -15.78
C ALA A 7 -22.49 5.29 -15.12
N ILE A 8 -22.63 5.82 -13.91
CA ILE A 8 -21.51 6.33 -13.12
C ILE A 8 -20.57 5.14 -12.93
N LYS A 9 -19.50 5.12 -13.72
CA LYS A 9 -18.49 4.05 -13.68
C LYS A 9 -17.92 4.08 -12.27
N ASP A 10 -18.11 2.97 -11.56
CA ASP A 10 -17.67 2.84 -10.17
C ASP A 10 -16.14 2.91 -10.12
N LYS A 11 -15.66 4.05 -9.62
CA LYS A 11 -14.24 4.40 -9.54
C LYS A 11 -13.47 3.42 -8.64
N TRP A 12 -14.15 2.73 -7.73
CA TRP A 12 -13.51 1.78 -6.83
C TRP A 12 -13.23 0.45 -7.50
N LYS A 13 -14.15 -0.03 -8.36
CA LYS A 13 -13.99 -1.30 -9.11
C LYS A 13 -12.80 -1.31 -10.06
N MET A 14 -12.32 -0.14 -10.44
CA MET A 14 -11.15 0.02 -11.33
C MET A 14 -9.81 -0.02 -10.59
N LYS A 15 -9.80 0.06 -9.25
CA LYS A 15 -8.56 0.02 -8.49
C LYS A 15 -8.10 -1.41 -8.30
N LYS A 16 -6.79 -1.62 -8.45
CA LYS A 16 -6.09 -2.84 -8.07
C LYS A 16 -5.50 -2.66 -6.67
N TRP A 17 -5.43 -3.77 -5.93
CA TRP A 17 -4.77 -3.81 -4.63
C TRP A 17 -3.31 -4.21 -4.83
N TYR A 18 -2.42 -3.39 -4.30
CA TYR A 18 -0.97 -3.62 -4.33
C TYR A 18 -0.48 -3.93 -2.93
N THR A 19 0.39 -4.93 -2.80
CA THR A 19 0.98 -5.30 -1.51
C THR A 19 2.27 -4.52 -1.32
N ILE A 20 2.41 -3.88 -0.16
CA ILE A 20 3.61 -3.14 0.18
C ILE A 20 4.50 -4.06 0.97
N ILE A 21 5.69 -4.33 0.43
CA ILE A 21 6.69 -5.22 1.01
C ILE A 21 7.76 -4.36 1.68
N ALA A 22 8.16 -4.75 2.89
CA ALA A 22 9.27 -4.12 3.59
C ALA A 22 10.61 -4.38 2.85
N PRO A 23 11.61 -3.51 3.01
CA PRO A 23 12.95 -3.77 2.49
C PRO A 23 13.54 -5.07 3.03
N LYS A 24 14.48 -5.67 2.28
CA LYS A 24 15.16 -6.94 2.63
C LYS A 24 15.75 -6.99 4.04
N ILE A 25 16.18 -5.85 4.59
CA ILE A 25 16.73 -5.76 5.93
C ILE A 25 15.73 -6.15 7.03
N PHE A 26 14.44 -6.03 6.75
CA PHE A 26 13.35 -6.41 7.65
C PHE A 26 12.70 -7.75 7.25
N GLY A 27 13.35 -8.54 6.40
CA GLY A 27 12.87 -9.88 6.02
C GLY A 27 11.73 -9.89 5.02
N GLU A 28 11.55 -8.83 4.20
CA GLU A 28 10.51 -8.74 3.17
C GLU A 28 9.09 -8.99 3.70
N VAL A 29 8.82 -8.55 4.93
CA VAL A 29 7.51 -8.67 5.58
C VAL A 29 6.48 -7.78 4.88
N PRO A 30 5.24 -8.25 4.66
CA PRO A 30 4.17 -7.42 4.12
C PRO A 30 3.73 -6.36 5.15
N LEU A 31 3.89 -5.08 4.80
CA LEU A 31 3.52 -3.93 5.65
C LEU A 31 2.02 -3.59 5.55
N GLY A 32 1.38 -3.99 4.46
CA GLY A 32 -0.02 -3.71 4.21
C GLY A 32 -0.35 -3.73 2.72
N SER A 33 -1.57 -3.29 2.40
CA SER A 33 -2.01 -3.16 1.01
C SER A 33 -2.56 -1.77 0.74
N THR A 34 -2.40 -1.30 -0.50
CA THR A 34 -2.94 0.00 -0.90
C THR A 34 -3.65 -0.10 -2.24
N PRO A 35 -4.84 0.50 -2.38
CA PRO A 35 -5.54 0.51 -3.65
C PRO A 35 -4.97 1.62 -4.55
N ALA A 36 -4.65 1.29 -5.79
CA ALA A 36 -4.23 2.24 -6.82
C ALA A 36 -4.80 1.83 -8.19
N TYR A 37 -4.89 2.79 -9.12
CA TYR A 37 -5.31 2.51 -10.49
C TYR A 37 -4.19 1.83 -11.29
N ASP A 38 -2.95 2.23 -11.01
CA ASP A 38 -1.74 1.74 -11.64
C ASP A 38 -0.59 1.80 -10.62
N ALA A 39 0.44 0.98 -10.81
CA ALA A 39 1.59 0.84 -9.90
C ALA A 39 2.40 2.14 -9.76
N ASN A 40 2.39 2.98 -10.80
CA ASN A 40 3.04 4.29 -10.78
C ASN A 40 2.42 5.25 -9.75
N TYR A 41 1.12 5.16 -9.48
CA TYR A 41 0.44 5.99 -8.47
C TYR A 41 0.67 5.53 -7.03
N THR A 42 1.33 4.39 -6.86
CA THR A 42 1.73 3.86 -5.57
C THR A 42 3.06 4.45 -5.11
N ILE A 43 3.91 4.87 -6.05
CA ILE A 43 5.22 5.46 -5.79
C ILE A 43 5.04 6.79 -5.02
N GLY A 44 5.84 6.97 -3.97
CA GLY A 44 5.83 8.18 -3.15
C GLY A 44 4.83 8.18 -2.01
N ARG A 45 3.95 7.18 -1.88
CA ARG A 45 3.13 7.00 -0.68
C ARG A 45 4.01 6.65 0.52
N LYS A 46 3.60 7.14 1.69
CA LYS A 46 4.23 6.83 2.97
C LYS A 46 3.35 5.85 3.75
N VAL A 47 3.98 4.88 4.39
CA VAL A 47 3.33 3.90 5.26
C VAL A 47 4.00 3.97 6.61
N GLU A 48 3.18 4.02 7.65
CA GLU A 48 3.65 3.95 9.03
C GLU A 48 3.43 2.55 9.57
N THR A 49 4.41 2.03 10.29
CA THR A 49 4.33 0.76 11.02
C THR A 49 5.21 0.85 12.27
N THR A 50 4.98 -0.04 13.23
CA THR A 50 5.84 -0.12 14.41
C THR A 50 6.96 -1.12 14.19
N LEU A 51 8.09 -0.96 14.89
CA LEU A 51 9.14 -1.97 14.86
C LEU A 51 8.66 -3.31 15.46
N TYR A 52 7.71 -3.25 16.40
CA TYR A 52 7.01 -4.42 16.93
C TYR A 52 6.33 -5.26 15.82
N ASP A 53 5.66 -4.63 14.86
CA ASP A 53 4.99 -5.37 13.78
C ASP A 53 5.98 -6.12 12.86
N LEU A 54 7.24 -5.68 12.85
CA LEU A 54 8.31 -6.28 12.04
C LEU A 54 9.09 -7.37 12.79
N THR A 55 9.37 -7.16 14.07
CA THR A 55 10.25 -8.04 14.86
C THR A 55 9.52 -8.92 15.88
N GLY A 56 8.29 -8.55 16.26
CA GLY A 56 7.51 -9.21 17.30
C GLY A 56 7.96 -8.90 18.74
N ASP A 57 8.93 -7.98 18.94
CA ASP A 57 9.41 -7.61 20.26
C ASP A 57 8.58 -6.46 20.86
N PHE A 58 7.86 -6.77 21.95
CA PHE A 58 7.02 -5.82 22.68
C PHE A 58 7.81 -4.67 23.31
N SER A 59 9.12 -4.82 23.50
CA SER A 59 9.95 -3.74 24.04
C SER A 59 10.06 -2.55 23.08
N GLN A 60 9.78 -2.75 21.79
CA GLN A 60 10.01 -1.77 20.71
C GLN A 60 8.73 -1.17 20.12
N VAL A 61 7.60 -1.28 20.81
CA VAL A 61 6.30 -0.77 20.35
C VAL A 61 6.30 0.75 20.14
N TYR A 62 7.12 1.49 20.89
CA TYR A 62 7.21 2.95 20.79
C TYR A 62 8.00 3.44 19.57
N VAL A 63 8.66 2.55 18.83
CA VAL A 63 9.48 2.91 17.68
C VAL A 63 8.61 2.90 16.42
N HIS A 64 8.26 4.09 15.94
CA HIS A 64 7.50 4.31 14.70
C HIS A 64 8.45 4.40 13.51
N LEU A 65 8.17 3.62 12.48
CA LEU A 65 8.93 3.59 11.24
C LEU A 65 8.08 4.11 10.08
N TYR A 66 8.70 4.94 9.25
CA TYR A 66 8.06 5.51 8.06
C TYR A 66 8.73 4.96 6.80
N PHE A 67 7.96 4.21 6.04
CA PHE A 67 8.39 3.63 4.77
C PHE A 67 7.88 4.49 3.62
N LYS A 68 8.74 4.74 2.62
CA LYS A 68 8.36 5.38 1.36
C LYS A 68 8.49 4.38 0.23
N ILE A 69 7.45 4.25 -0.58
CA ILE A 69 7.47 3.38 -1.76
C ILE A 69 8.34 4.04 -2.84
N THR A 70 9.46 3.41 -3.18
CA THR A 70 10.42 3.91 -4.18
C THR A 70 10.29 3.23 -5.53
N SER A 71 9.95 1.95 -5.54
CA SER A 71 9.88 1.12 -6.74
C SER A 71 8.87 0.00 -6.54
N TYR A 72 8.31 -0.49 -7.64
CA TYR A 72 7.52 -1.71 -7.68
C TYR A 72 8.28 -2.77 -8.49
N SER A 73 8.09 -4.04 -8.17
CA SER A 73 8.70 -5.16 -8.90
C SER A 73 7.61 -6.19 -9.18
N GLY A 74 7.08 -6.19 -10.41
CA GLY A 74 5.97 -7.04 -10.82
C GLY A 74 4.59 -6.39 -10.66
N ASP A 75 3.55 -7.18 -10.95
CA ASP A 75 2.13 -6.77 -10.91
C ASP A 75 1.48 -6.88 -9.51
N ARG A 76 2.26 -7.12 -8.44
CA ARG A 76 1.77 -7.42 -7.09
C ARG A 76 2.41 -6.55 -6.02
#